data_AF-A0A920I503-F1
#
_entry.id   AF-A0A920I503-F1
#
_cell.length_a   1.000
_cell.length_b   1.000
_cell.length_c   1.000
_cell.angle_alpha   90.00
_cell.angle_beta   90.00
_cell.angle_gamma   90.00
#
_symmetry.space_group_name_H-M   'P 1'
#
loop_
_entity.id
_entity.type
_entity.pdbx_description
1 polymer ?
#
loop_
_entity_poly.entity_id
_entity_poly.type
_entity_poly.pdbx_seq_one_letter_code
_entity_poly.pdbx_strand_id
1 'polypeptide(L)'
;MIAAMRFENGSVCLSNRFVRTEGWLAEEKAGKVLYRGVFGSQKPGGRLANAFDLRLKNIANTNVVRLGDQLFGPSGRRRNPMRSIPAAWRPAACHASMVC
;
A
#
# COMPACT_ATOMS: atom_id res chain seq x y z
N MET A 1 2.43 0.49 -3.46
CA MET A 1 3.48 1.51 -3.23
C MET A 1 2.85 2.85 -3.55
N ILE A 2 3.21 3.91 -2.83
CA ILE A 2 2.80 5.27 -3.19
C ILE A 2 4.09 6.10 -3.23
N ALA A 3 4.18 6.96 -4.23
CA ALA A 3 5.22 7.97 -4.37
C ALA A 3 4.60 9.35 -4.17
N ALA A 4 5.31 10.23 -3.47
CA ALA A 4 4.91 11.60 -3.25
C ALA A 4 6.06 12.53 -3.65
N MET A 5 5.75 13.49 -4.51
CA MET A 5 6.67 14.56 -4.92
C MET A 5 6.18 15.88 -4.31
N ARG A 6 7.05 16.57 -3.60
CA ARG A 6 6.79 17.89 -3.01
C ARG A 6 7.64 18.93 -3.72
N PHE A 7 7.01 19.99 -4.20
CA PHE A 7 7.68 21.13 -4.83
C PHE A 7 7.75 22.27 -3.83
N GLU A 8 8.95 22.81 -3.59
CA GLU A 8 9.17 23.89 -2.64
C GLU A 8 10.40 24.71 -3.07
N ASN A 9 10.25 26.04 -3.18
CA ASN A 9 11.33 26.97 -3.53
C ASN A 9 12.17 26.55 -4.76
N GLY A 10 11.51 26.09 -5.82
CA GLY A 10 12.19 25.64 -7.05
C GLY A 10 12.89 24.28 -6.95
N SER A 11 12.78 23.59 -5.81
CA SER A 11 13.31 22.23 -5.59
C SER A 11 12.19 21.20 -5.51
N VAL A 12 12.54 19.92 -5.75
CA VAL A 12 11.61 18.78 -5.62
C VAL A 12 12.15 17.75 -4.63
N CYS A 13 11.30 17.30 -3.71
CA CYS A 13 11.58 16.20 -2.78
C CYS A 13 10.71 15.01 -3.13
N LEU A 14 11.33 13.86 -3.38
CA LEU A 14 10.67 12.60 -3.66
C LEU A 14 10.69 11.72 -2.40
N SER A 15 9.53 11.15 -2.06
CA SER A 15 9.43 10.11 -1.04
C SER A 15 8.59 8.96 -1.57
N ASN A 16 8.96 7.73 -1.21
CA ASN A 16 8.18 6.55 -1.53
C ASN A 16 8.02 5.68 -0.28
N ARG A 17 6.86 5.03 -0.13
CA ARG A 17 6.65 3.99 0.89
C ARG A 17 5.70 2.91 0.35
N PHE A 18 5.68 1.76 1.01
CA PHE A 18 4.64 0.75 0.80
C PHE A 18 3.48 0.96 1.79
N VAL A 19 2.25 0.79 1.32
CA VAL A 19 1.08 0.81 2.19
C VAL A 19 1.10 -0.48 3.01
N ARG A 20 1.25 -0.33 4.34
CA ARG A 20 1.26 -1.43 5.31
C ARG A 20 -0.18 -1.93 5.53
N THR A 21 -0.76 -2.57 4.52
CA THR A 21 -2.09 -3.19 4.64
C THR A 21 -2.02 -4.42 5.55
N GLU A 22 -3.13 -4.82 6.16
CA GLU A 22 -3.19 -6.01 7.02
C GLU A 22 -2.70 -7.27 6.31
N GLY A 23 -3.12 -7.46 5.05
CA GLY A 23 -2.66 -8.59 4.25
C GLY A 23 -1.17 -8.54 3.89
N TRP A 24 -0.60 -7.33 3.78
CA TRP A 24 0.84 -7.16 3.58
C TRP A 24 1.62 -7.47 4.86
N LEU A 25 1.16 -6.99 6.02
CA LEU A 25 1.78 -7.26 7.33
C LEU A 25 1.73 -8.76 7.68
N ALA A 26 0.62 -9.43 7.37
CA ALA A 26 0.46 -10.87 7.58
C ALA A 26 1.44 -11.69 6.72
N GLU A 27 1.64 -11.29 5.46
CA GLU A 27 2.59 -11.95 4.57
C GLU A 27 4.05 -11.65 4.93
N GLU A 28 4.37 -10.40 5.33
CA GLU A 28 5.70 -10.02 5.83
C GLU A 28 6.06 -10.87 7.06
N LYS A 29 5.14 -11.00 8.03
CA LYS A 29 5.35 -11.83 9.23
C LYS A 29 5.49 -13.32 8.90
N ALA A 30 4.76 -13.81 7.91
CA ALA A 30 4.79 -15.22 7.53
C ALA A 30 5.94 -15.59 6.57
N GLY A 31 6.62 -14.61 5.98
CA GLY A 31 7.67 -14.81 4.98
C GLY A 31 7.20 -15.50 3.70
N LYS A 32 5.88 -15.52 3.44
CA LYS A 32 5.29 -16.22 2.29
C LYS A 32 3.98 -15.58 1.86
N VAL A 33 3.60 -15.84 0.61
CA VAL A 33 2.31 -15.42 0.05
C VAL A 33 1.17 -16.21 0.72
N LEU A 34 0.24 -15.51 1.36
CA LEU A 34 -0.87 -16.10 2.11
C LEU A 34 -2.21 -15.94 1.40
N TYR A 35 -2.33 -14.92 0.55
CA TYR A 35 -3.56 -14.58 -0.13
C TYR A 35 -3.44 -14.77 -1.64
N ARG A 36 -4.58 -15.05 -2.28
CA ARG A 36 -4.67 -15.04 -3.73
C ARG A 36 -4.65 -13.60 -4.25
N GLY A 37 -3.93 -13.39 -5.34
CA GLY A 37 -3.96 -12.13 -6.07
C GLY A 37 -5.30 -11.95 -6.76
N VAL A 38 -5.85 -10.74 -6.69
CA VAL A 38 -7.09 -10.37 -7.39
C VAL A 38 -6.92 -10.50 -8.92
N PHE A 39 -5.70 -10.36 -9.42
CA PHE A 39 -5.33 -10.48 -10.84
C PHE A 39 -4.79 -11.87 -11.23
N GLY A 40 -5.13 -12.92 -10.49
CA GLY A 40 -4.83 -14.31 -10.88
C GLY A 40 -3.56 -14.92 -10.28
N SER A 41 -2.75 -14.16 -9.53
CA SER A 41 -1.60 -14.71 -8.80
C SER A 41 -2.06 -15.74 -7.77
N GLN A 42 -1.50 -16.95 -7.83
CA GLN A 42 -1.86 -18.05 -6.93
C GLN A 42 -0.91 -18.12 -5.74
N LYS A 43 -1.45 -18.53 -4.59
CA LYS A 43 -0.61 -18.88 -3.44
C LYS A 43 0.03 -20.26 -3.67
N PRO A 44 1.23 -20.50 -3.12
CA PRO A 44 1.89 -21.81 -3.18
C PRO A 44 0.98 -22.94 -2.64
N GLY A 45 1.12 -24.15 -3.18
CA GLY A 45 0.31 -25.32 -2.77
C GLY A 45 -0.75 -25.78 -3.79
N GLY A 46 -0.71 -25.25 -5.02
CA GLY A 46 -1.49 -25.76 -6.14
C GLY A 46 -3.02 -25.61 -5.98
N ARG A 47 -3.78 -26.40 -6.75
CA ARG A 47 -5.25 -26.28 -6.81
C ARG A 47 -5.92 -26.51 -5.46
N LEU A 48 -5.45 -27.48 -4.67
CA LEU A 48 -5.96 -27.80 -3.33
C LEU A 48 -5.84 -26.62 -2.37
N ALA A 49 -4.69 -25.95 -2.33
CA ALA A 49 -4.52 -24.78 -1.48
C ALA A 49 -5.43 -23.63 -1.91
N ASN A 50 -5.70 -23.47 -3.20
CA ASN A 50 -6.44 -22.34 -3.77
C ASN A 50 -7.96 -22.59 -3.89
N ALA A 51 -8.41 -23.85 -3.83
CA ALA A 51 -9.82 -24.21 -3.90
C ALA A 51 -10.60 -23.58 -2.74
N PHE A 52 -11.76 -23.02 -3.04
CA PHE A 52 -12.65 -22.36 -2.06
C PHE A 52 -12.04 -21.21 -1.24
N ASP A 53 -10.83 -20.72 -1.55
CA ASP A 53 -10.30 -19.51 -0.90
C ASP A 53 -10.90 -18.26 -1.54
N LEU A 54 -11.92 -17.71 -0.89
CA LEU A 54 -12.66 -16.50 -1.28
C LEU A 54 -12.10 -15.22 -0.64
N ARG A 55 -11.01 -15.29 0.13
CA ARG A 55 -10.42 -14.13 0.78
C ARG A 55 -9.69 -13.27 -0.26
N LEU A 56 -10.06 -11.99 -0.33
CA LEU A 56 -9.41 -11.03 -1.22
C LEU A 56 -8.47 -10.13 -0.42
N LYS A 57 -7.20 -10.05 -0.87
CA LYS A 57 -6.23 -9.14 -0.30
C LYS A 57 -6.50 -7.72 -0.80
N ASN A 58 -6.60 -6.75 0.12
CA ASN A 58 -6.56 -5.34 -0.24
C ASN A 58 -5.10 -4.91 -0.50
N ILE A 59 -4.80 -4.54 -1.74
CA ILE A 59 -3.46 -4.20 -2.22
C ILE A 59 -3.22 -2.68 -2.24
N ALA A 60 -4.29 -1.87 -2.14
CA ALA A 60 -4.24 -0.41 -2.07
C ALA A 60 -3.32 0.26 -3.12
N ASN A 61 -3.47 -0.11 -4.40
CA ASN A 61 -2.55 0.29 -5.48
C ASN A 61 -3.17 1.10 -6.64
N THR A 62 -4.46 1.41 -6.63
CA THR A 62 -5.17 2.07 -7.74
C THR A 62 -5.07 3.61 -7.78
N ASN A 63 -5.40 4.34 -6.70
CA ASN A 63 -5.36 5.80 -6.64
C ASN A 63 -5.22 6.31 -5.19
N VAL A 64 -4.65 7.50 -4.98
CA VAL A 64 -4.51 8.15 -3.66
C VAL A 64 -5.14 9.53 -3.74
N VAL A 65 -6.02 9.87 -2.81
CA VAL A 65 -6.75 11.15 -2.78
C VAL A 65 -6.59 11.80 -1.41
N ARG A 66 -6.32 13.11 -1.36
CA ARG A 66 -6.36 13.89 -0.11
C ARG A 66 -7.76 14.49 0.05
N LEU A 67 -8.37 14.28 1.21
CA LEU A 67 -9.65 14.89 1.60
C LEU A 67 -9.47 15.60 2.95
N GLY A 68 -9.52 16.93 2.92
CA GLY A 68 -9.12 17.75 4.08
C GLY A 68 -7.67 17.48 4.48
N ASP A 69 -7.44 17.19 5.76
CA ASP A 69 -6.12 16.84 6.29
C ASP A 69 -5.76 15.35 6.24
N GLN A 70 -6.65 14.53 5.69
CA GLN A 70 -6.48 13.09 5.60
C GLN A 70 -6.09 12.68 4.17
N LEU A 71 -5.14 11.75 4.06
CA LEU A 71 -4.77 11.10 2.81
C LEU A 71 -5.44 9.72 2.77
N PHE A 72 -6.16 9.42 1.69
CA PHE A 72 -6.88 8.18 1.48
C PHE A 72 -6.25 7.39 0.34
N GLY A 73 -6.11 6.08 0.55
CA GLY A 73 -5.72 5.13 -0.50
C GLY A 73 -6.92 4.42 -1.11
N PRO A 74 -6.71 3.67 -2.20
CA PRO A 74 -7.78 2.98 -2.91
C PRO A 74 -8.13 1.68 -2.17
N SER A 75 -9.40 1.29 -2.12
CA SER A 75 -9.86 0.03 -1.55
C SER A 75 -10.51 -0.85 -2.62
N GLY A 76 -10.27 -2.16 -2.55
CA GLY A 76 -10.91 -3.15 -3.43
C GLY A 76 -12.44 -3.09 -3.31
N ARG A 77 -13.14 -3.23 -4.44
CA ARG A 77 -14.61 -3.14 -4.49
C ARG A 77 -15.25 -4.13 -3.52
N ARG A 78 -16.00 -3.61 -2.55
CA ARG A 78 -16.82 -4.26 -1.51
C ARG A 78 -16.11 -4.55 -0.16
N ARG A 79 -16.57 -3.79 0.86
CA ARG A 79 -16.40 -3.94 2.33
C ARG A 79 -15.26 -3.21 3.06
N ASN A 80 -14.65 -2.16 2.51
CA ASN A 80 -14.02 -1.17 3.38
C ASN A 80 -13.98 0.21 2.69
N PRO A 81 -14.74 1.23 3.15
CA PRO A 81 -14.57 2.58 2.65
C PRO A 81 -13.15 3.03 2.96
N MET A 82 -12.53 3.73 2.00
CA MET A 82 -11.22 4.39 2.08
C MET A 82 -10.61 4.44 3.49
N ARG A 83 -9.56 3.65 3.74
CA ARG A 83 -8.85 3.71 5.02
C ARG A 83 -7.90 4.91 4.99
N SER A 84 -7.94 5.71 6.04
CA SER A 84 -6.98 6.80 6.24
C SER A 84 -5.56 6.22 6.24
N ILE A 85 -4.70 6.83 5.43
CA ILE A 85 -3.28 6.54 5.41
C ILE A 85 -2.66 7.34 6.58
N PRO A 86 -1.83 6.72 7.44
CA PRO A 86 -1.24 7.41 8.58
C PRO A 86 -0.47 8.68 8.20
N ALA A 87 -0.47 9.69 9.07
CA ALA A 87 0.23 10.96 8.87
C ALA A 87 1.75 10.82 8.59
N ALA A 88 2.35 9.66 8.88
CA ALA A 88 3.72 9.30 8.50
C ALA A 88 3.97 9.27 6.96
N TRP A 89 2.92 9.42 6.16
CA TRP A 89 2.98 9.63 4.71
C TRP A 89 3.02 11.09 4.30
N ARG A 90 2.93 12.04 5.24
CA ARG A 90 3.36 13.41 5.01
C ARG A 90 4.83 13.32 4.59
N PRO A 91 5.23 13.88 3.43
CA PRO A 91 6.63 13.97 3.09
C PRO A 91 7.36 14.57 4.29
N ALA A 92 8.40 13.89 4.79
CA ALA A 92 9.27 14.49 5.78
C ALA A 92 9.70 15.87 5.25
N ALA A 93 9.82 16.87 6.12
CA ALA A 93 10.40 18.15 5.74
C ALA A 93 11.70 17.86 4.97
N CYS A 94 11.90 18.53 3.83
CA CYS A 94 13.08 18.36 2.99
C CYS A 94 14.35 18.66 3.81
N HIS A 95 14.87 17.66 4.52
CA HIS A 95 16.22 17.68 5.03
C HIS A 95 17.04 17.04 3.93
N ALA A 96 17.72 17.88 3.15
CA ALA A 96 18.87 17.46 2.41
C ALA A 96 19.88 16.91 3.41
N SER A 97 19.86 15.59 3.63
CA SER A 97 20.99 14.87 4.19
C SER A 97 21.30 13.75 3.22
N MET A 98 22.14 14.14 2.28
CA MET A 98 22.99 13.26 1.51
C MET A 98 23.91 12.57 2.51
N VAL A 99 23.70 11.29 2.76
CA VAL A 99 24.71 10.44 3.38
C VAL A 99 24.87 9.23 2.47
N CYS A 100 26.13 9.06 2.04
CA CYS A 100 26.63 7.99 1.19
C CYS A 100 26.31 6.59 1.71
#